data_AF-A0A7V9JHP6-F1
#
_entry.id   AF-A0A7V9JHP6-F1
#
_cell.length_a   1.000
_cell.length_b   1.000
_cell.length_c   1.000
_cell.angle_alpha   90.00
_cell.angle_beta   90.00
_cell.angle_gamma   90.00
#
_symmetry.space_group_name_H-M   'P 1'
#
loop_
_entity.id
_entity.type
_entity.pdbx_description
1 polymer ?
#
loop_
_entity_poly.entity_id
_entity_poly.type
_entity_poly.pdbx_seq_one_letter_code
_entity_poly.pdbx_strand_id
1 'polypeptide(L)' 'MSELHTTAKELVADDRGILAADESSGTIEKRFDSIELESTEESRRA' A
#
# COMPACT_ATOMS: atom_id res chain seq x y z
N MET A 1 -22.30 18.66 5.27
CA MET A 1 -21.32 17.71 4.69
C MET A 1 -20.74 16.93 5.85
N SER A 2 -20.81 15.60 5.85
CA SER A 2 -20.22 14.77 6.91
C SER A 2 -18.70 14.65 6.72
N GLU A 3 -17.98 14.35 7.81
CA GLU A 3 -16.54 14.10 7.79
C GLU A 3 -16.16 13.02 6.77
N LEU A 4 -16.86 11.89 6.77
CA LEU A 4 -16.69 10.79 5.79
C LEU A 4 -16.77 11.28 4.34
N HIS A 5 -17.71 12.18 4.04
CA HIS A 5 -17.88 12.69 2.69
C HIS A 5 -16.73 13.62 2.27
N THR A 6 -16.19 14.41 3.19
CA THR A 6 -15.02 15.25 2.91
C THR A 6 -13.78 14.39 2.67
N THR A 7 -13.51 13.41 3.54
CA THR A 7 -12.39 12.48 3.38
C THR A 7 -12.47 11.71 2.07
N ALA A 8 -13.65 11.20 1.70
CA ALA A 8 -13.83 10.47 0.45
C ALA A 8 -13.50 11.34 -0.78
N LYS A 9 -13.87 12.63 -0.77
CA LYS A 9 -13.52 13.57 -1.84
C LYS A 9 -12.02 13.84 -1.94
N GLU A 10 -11.34 13.93 -0.80
CA GLU A 10 -9.89 14.15 -0.77
C GLU A 10 -9.11 12.95 -1.31
N LEU A 11 -9.58 11.72 -1.06
CA LEU A 11 -8.97 10.49 -1.58
C LEU A 11 -9.04 10.37 -3.11
N VAL A 12 -10.01 11.02 -3.76
CA VAL A 12 -10.27 10.91 -5.21
C VAL A 12 -10.14 12.24 -5.96
N ALA A 13 -9.43 13.21 -5.37
CA ALA A 13 -9.19 14.50 -6.01
C ALA A 13 -8.45 14.33 -7.35
N ASP A 14 -8.64 15.28 -8.27
CA ASP A 14 -7.96 15.28 -9.57
C ASP A 14 -6.44 15.17 -9.38
N ASP A 15 -5.80 14.39 -10.25
CA ASP A 15 -4.37 14.07 -10.22
C ASP A 15 -3.87 13.38 -8.94
N ARG A 16 -4.78 12.84 -8.12
CA ARG A 16 -4.46 11.95 -6.99
C ARG A 16 -5.00 10.54 -7.21
N GLY A 17 -4.38 9.59 -6.54
CA GLY A 17 -4.79 8.19 -6.55
C GLY A 17 -4.41 7.49 -5.24
N ILE A 18 -4.86 6.24 -5.10
CA ILE A 18 -4.60 5.41 -3.92
C ILE A 18 -3.50 4.40 -4.27
N LEU A 19 -2.40 4.43 -3.51
CA LEU A 19 -1.41 3.36 -3.51
C LEU A 19 -1.90 2.26 -2.56
N ALA A 20 -2.23 1.10 -3.11
CA ALA A 20 -2.52 -0.10 -2.33
C ALA A 20 -1.20 -0.80 -1.97
N ALA A 21 -0.69 -0.55 -0.75
CA ALA A 21 0.50 -1.16 -0.18
C ALA A 21 0.14 -2.10 1.00
N ASP A 22 -1.03 -2.72 0.94
CA ASP A 22 -1.62 -3.58 1.96
C ASP A 22 -1.40 -5.08 1.69
N GLU A 23 -0.31 -5.42 0.98
CA GLU A 23 0.01 -6.81 0.70
C GLU A 23 0.23 -7.62 1.99
N SER A 24 -0.47 -8.76 2.09
CA SER A 24 -0.24 -9.72 3.17
C SER A 24 1.19 -10.28 3.13
N SER A 25 1.68 -10.83 4.25
CA SER A 25 3.04 -11.41 4.34
C SER A 25 3.36 -12.39 3.20
N GLY A 26 2.43 -13.29 2.86
CA GLY A 26 2.65 -14.25 1.77
C GLY A 26 2.52 -13.65 0.35
N THR A 27 1.88 -12.48 0.21
CA THR A 27 1.81 -11.77 -1.07
C THR A 27 3.08 -10.96 -1.31
N ILE A 28 3.56 -10.23 -0.29
CA ILE A 28 4.78 -9.43 -0.39
C ILE A 28 6.04 -10.30 -0.49
N GLU A 29 6.05 -11.47 0.16
CA GLU A 29 7.11 -12.48 0.01
C GLU A 29 7.32 -12.86 -1.47
N LYS A 30 6.25 -13.17 -2.20
CA LYS A 30 6.34 -13.48 -3.64
C LYS A 30 6.91 -12.33 -4.48
N ARG A 31 6.68 -11.08 -4.06
CA ARG A 31 7.25 -9.90 -4.74
C ARG A 31 8.74 -9.78 -4.43
N PHE A 32 9.15 -10.04 -3.20
CA PHE A 32 10.56 -10.02 -2.79
C PHE A 32 11.36 -11.18 -3.38
N ASP A 33 10.77 -12.37 -3.48
CA ASP A 33 11.37 -13.53 -4.14
C ASP A 33 11.75 -13.22 -5.60
N SER A 34 10.92 -12.42 -6.29
CA SER A 34 11.17 -12.05 -7.70
C SER A 34 12.40 -11.15 -7.90
N ILE A 35 12.88 -10.53 -6.82
CA ILE A 35 14.07 -9.68 -6.79
C ILE A 35 15.17 -10.26 -5.89
N GLU A 36 15.08 -11.54 -5.53
CA GLU A 36 16.04 -12.26 -4.69
C GLU A 36 16.27 -11.60 -3.32
N LEU A 37 15.24 -10.96 -2.75
CA LEU A 37 15.26 -10.34 -1.42
C LEU A 37 14.56 -11.24 -0.39
N GLU A 38 15.16 -11.42 0.78
CA GLU A 38 14.54 -12.16 1.88
C GLU A 38 13.41 -11.33 2.52
N SER A 39 12.21 -11.90 2.70
CA SER A 39 11.07 -11.23 3.34
C SER A 39 11.16 -11.22 4.88
N THR A 40 12.07 -10.40 5.40
CA THR A 40 12.18 -10.07 6.82
C THR A 40 11.29 -8.88 7.19
N GLU A 41 11.01 -8.68 8.49
CA GLU A 41 10.27 -7.49 8.93
C GLU A 41 11.00 -6.18 8.57
N GLU A 42 12.33 -6.18 8.66
CA GLU A 42 13.15 -5.02 8.29
C GLU A 42 13.03 -4.70 6.80
N SER A 43 13.13 -5.71 5.93
CA SER A 43 12.99 -5.52 4.47
C SER A 43 11.60 -5.02 4.05
N ARG A 44 10.54 -5.39 4.78
CA ARG A 44 9.18 -4.88 4.52
C ARG A 44 8.96 -3.45 5.04
N ARG A 45 9.78 -2.99 5.97
CA ARG A 45 9.69 -1.65 6.58
C ARG A 45 10.53 -0.61 5.85
N ALA A 46 11.69 -1.02 5.32
CA ALA A 46 12.66 -0.16 4.64
C ALA A 46 12.10 0.42 3.34
#